data_AF-A0A7L3YCV1-F1
#
_entry.id   AF-A0A7L3YCV1-F1
#
_cell.length_a   1.000
_cell.length_b   1.000
_cell.length_c   1.000
_cell.angle_alpha   90.00
_cell.angle_beta   90.00
_cell.angle_gamma   90.00
#
_symmetry.space_group_name_H-M   'P 1'
#
loop_
_entity.id
_entity.type
_entity.pdbx_description
1 polymer ?
#
loop_
_entity_poly.entity_id
_entity_poly.type
_entity_poly.pdbx_seq_one_letter_code
_entity_poly.pdbx_strand_id
1 'polypeptide(L)'
;ELAVLLALLGAARALSTCRSLDLEAARRKRIEAVRGQILSKLRLPAPPAEPPPRPLPEEVRALYNSTRELLRQRARLRPPEDPEEYYAKELHRFPMEPPGEGEWGRSWGGGGGRGGGGPGGRGGGGGWQWPPVAWVTRG
;
A
#
# COMPACT_ATOMS: atom_id res chain seq x y z
N GLU A 1 39.46 15.34 44.74
CA GLU A 1 39.94 14.13 44.04
C GLU A 1 39.00 12.92 44.17
N LEU A 2 39.12 12.06 45.20
CA LEU A 2 38.43 10.74 45.23
C LEU A 2 36.89 10.78 45.25
N ALA A 3 36.29 11.74 45.96
CA ALA A 3 34.84 11.88 46.04
C ALA A 3 34.20 12.24 44.69
N VAL A 4 34.90 13.03 43.88
CA VAL A 4 34.46 13.43 42.54
C VAL A 4 34.50 12.24 41.58
N LEU A 5 35.53 11.38 41.70
CA LEU A 5 35.64 10.15 40.92
C LEU A 5 34.52 9.15 41.26
N LEU A 6 34.19 9.00 42.54
CA LEU A 6 33.07 8.15 42.97
C LEU A 6 31.72 8.67 42.48
N ALA A 7 31.51 9.98 42.51
CA ALA A 7 30.29 10.61 41.98
C ALA A 7 30.18 10.43 40.45
N LEU A 8 31.26 10.61 39.71
CA LEU A 8 31.29 10.36 38.26
C LEU A 8 31.06 8.88 37.93
N LEU A 9 31.62 7.95 38.70
CA LEU A 9 31.40 6.51 38.49
C LEU A 9 29.96 6.10 38.78
N GLY A 10 29.34 6.70 39.81
CA GLY A 10 27.92 6.53 40.11
C GLY A 10 27.02 7.08 39.02
N ALA A 11 27.32 8.29 38.52
CA ALA A 11 26.61 8.92 37.40
C ALA A 11 26.80 8.15 36.09
N ALA A 12 28.02 7.68 35.79
CA ALA A 12 28.31 6.85 34.62
C ALA A 12 27.60 5.49 34.70
N ARG A 13 27.52 4.87 35.88
CA ARG A 13 26.72 3.65 36.09
C ARG A 13 25.23 3.91 35.92
N ALA A 14 24.72 5.05 36.39
CA ALA A 14 23.33 5.48 36.21
C ALA A 14 22.99 5.91 34.77
N LEU A 15 23.96 6.39 33.99
CA LEU A 15 23.81 6.60 32.54
C LEU A 15 23.92 5.28 31.76
N SER A 16 24.64 4.30 32.33
CA SER A 16 24.72 2.92 31.82
C SER A 16 23.54 2.03 32.24
N THR A 17 22.58 2.50 33.05
CA THR A 17 21.39 1.70 33.42
C THR A 17 20.37 1.56 32.29
N CYS A 18 20.65 2.07 31.09
CA CYS A 18 19.99 1.59 29.87
C CYS A 18 20.34 0.11 29.71
N ARG A 19 19.50 -0.75 30.29
CA ARG A 19 19.53 -2.22 30.17
C ARG A 19 19.89 -2.58 28.73
N SER A 20 20.90 -3.44 28.55
CA SER A 20 21.26 -3.98 27.23
C SER A 20 19.96 -4.46 26.57
N LEU A 21 19.52 -3.74 25.54
CA LEU A 21 18.31 -4.07 24.80
C LEU A 21 18.60 -5.36 24.05
N ASP A 22 18.05 -6.46 24.54
CA ASP A 22 18.05 -7.71 23.82
C ASP A 22 17.12 -7.56 22.61
N LEU A 23 17.73 -7.17 21.49
CA LEU A 23 17.04 -6.97 20.22
C LEU A 23 16.36 -8.25 19.76
N GLU A 24 16.89 -9.43 20.11
CA GLU A 24 16.28 -10.71 19.78
C GLU A 24 15.00 -10.94 20.60
N ALA A 25 15.02 -10.65 21.90
CA ALA A 25 13.81 -10.70 22.72
C ALA A 25 12.76 -9.68 22.25
N ALA A 26 13.17 -8.46 21.88
CA ALA A 26 12.27 -7.45 21.34
C ALA A 26 11.69 -7.86 19.98
N ARG A 27 12.51 -8.47 19.11
CA ARG A 27 12.09 -9.00 17.81
C ARG A 27 11.07 -10.12 17.97
N ARG A 28 11.30 -11.07 18.88
CA ARG A 28 10.34 -12.14 19.20
C ARG A 28 9.00 -11.59 19.67
N LYS A 29 9.02 -10.62 20.59
CA LYS A 29 7.79 -9.94 21.04
C LYS A 29 7.06 -9.22 19.89
N ARG A 30 7.80 -8.56 18.99
CA ARG A 30 7.21 -7.94 17.79
C ARG A 30 6.61 -8.97 16.84
N ILE A 31 7.23 -10.12 16.65
CA ILE A 31 6.69 -11.19 15.80
C ILE A 31 5.33 -11.66 16.34
N GLU A 32 5.23 -11.94 17.64
CA GLU A 32 3.96 -12.36 18.26
C GLU A 32 2.89 -11.25 18.22
N ALA A 33 3.29 -9.99 18.44
CA ALA A 33 2.38 -8.86 18.33
C ALA A 33 1.84 -8.69 16.89
N VAL A 34 2.71 -8.78 15.89
CA VAL A 34 2.33 -8.69 14.47
C VAL A 34 1.45 -9.88 14.08
N ARG A 35 1.75 -11.09 14.58
CA ARG A 35 0.91 -12.27 14.36
C ARG A 35 -0.52 -12.04 14.86
N GLY A 36 -0.67 -11.58 16.10
CA GLY A 36 -1.98 -11.23 16.67
C GLY A 36 -2.67 -10.12 15.88
N GLN A 37 -1.92 -9.09 15.48
CA GLN A 37 -2.47 -7.98 14.69
C GLN A 37 -3.03 -8.46 13.34
N ILE A 38 -2.30 -9.30 12.60
CA ILE A 38 -2.77 -9.83 11.32
C ILE A 38 -4.05 -10.66 11.51
N LEU A 39 -4.06 -11.57 12.49
CA LEU A 39 -5.24 -12.41 12.77
C LEU A 39 -6.46 -11.59 13.18
N SER A 40 -6.28 -10.58 14.03
CA SER A 40 -7.35 -9.65 14.42
C SER A 40 -7.87 -8.83 13.25
N LYS A 41 -6.99 -8.31 12.38
CA LYS A 41 -7.41 -7.57 11.18
C LYS A 41 -8.21 -8.45 10.21
N LEU A 42 -7.86 -9.74 10.09
CA LEU A 42 -8.55 -10.72 9.24
C LEU A 42 -9.76 -11.39 9.91
N ARG A 43 -10.04 -11.11 11.19
CA ARG A 43 -11.09 -11.78 11.98
C ARG A 43 -10.92 -13.30 12.04
N LEU A 44 -9.68 -13.77 12.09
CA LEU A 44 -9.33 -15.19 12.19
C LEU A 44 -8.89 -15.55 13.62
N PRO A 45 -9.42 -16.61 14.24
CA PRO A 45 -9.00 -17.04 15.57
C PRO A 45 -7.62 -17.74 15.55
N ALA A 46 -7.24 -18.33 14.42
CA ALA A 46 -5.98 -19.03 14.22
C ALA A 46 -5.59 -19.00 12.73
N PRO A 47 -4.31 -19.28 12.39
CA PRO A 47 -3.90 -19.43 11.00
C PRO A 47 -4.70 -20.53 10.29
N PRO A 48 -5.19 -20.29 9.06
CA PRO A 48 -5.88 -21.31 8.28
C PRO A 48 -4.89 -22.40 7.84
N ALA A 49 -5.41 -23.58 7.50
CA ALA A 49 -4.59 -24.67 6.96
C ALA A 49 -3.93 -24.25 5.64
N GLU A 50 -2.68 -24.70 5.43
CA GLU A 50 -1.94 -24.39 4.22
C GLU A 50 -2.61 -25.05 3.00
N PRO A 51 -2.94 -24.28 1.94
CA PRO A 51 -3.48 -24.86 0.72
C PRO A 51 -2.39 -25.64 -0.04
N PRO A 52 -2.77 -26.61 -0.89
CA PRO A 52 -1.82 -27.33 -1.71
C PRO A 52 -1.05 -26.37 -2.64
N PRO A 53 0.21 -26.67 -2.98
CA PRO A 53 1.02 -25.83 -3.86
C PRO A 53 0.35 -25.72 -5.23
N ARG A 54 -0.13 -24.53 -5.55
CA ARG A 54 -0.80 -24.22 -6.82
C ARG A 54 -0.32 -22.87 -7.37
N PRO A 55 -0.21 -22.72 -8.69
CA PRO A 55 0.11 -21.43 -9.28
C PRO A 55 -1.02 -20.42 -8.98
N LEU A 56 -0.63 -19.21 -8.60
CA LEU A 56 -1.58 -18.13 -8.34
C LEU A 56 -2.21 -17.65 -9.66
N PRO A 57 -3.56 -17.55 -9.77
CA PRO A 57 -4.22 -17.04 -10.97
C PRO A 57 -3.71 -15.66 -11.38
N GLU A 58 -3.67 -15.39 -12.69
CA GLU A 58 -3.18 -14.13 -13.24
C GLU A 58 -3.98 -12.93 -12.74
N GLU A 59 -5.31 -13.07 -12.67
CA GLU A 59 -6.20 -12.02 -12.19
C GLU A 59 -5.88 -11.58 -10.75
N VAL A 60 -5.66 -12.53 -9.84
CA VAL A 60 -5.29 -12.27 -8.45
C VAL A 60 -3.94 -11.58 -8.36
N ARG A 61 -2.99 -11.99 -9.21
CA ARG A 61 -1.66 -11.37 -9.30
C ARG A 61 -1.74 -9.93 -9.80
N ALA A 62 -2.56 -9.69 -10.82
CA ALA A 62 -2.78 -8.37 -11.38
C ALA A 62 -3.46 -7.44 -10.36
N LEU A 63 -4.46 -7.94 -9.63
CA LEU A 63 -5.11 -7.24 -8.52
C LEU A 63 -4.08 -6.84 -7.45
N TYR A 64 -3.29 -7.81 -6.94
CA TYR A 64 -2.26 -7.55 -5.94
C TYR A 64 -1.26 -6.48 -6.40
N ASN A 65 -0.74 -6.61 -7.62
CA ASN A 65 0.27 -5.68 -8.15
C ASN A 65 -0.26 -4.25 -8.24
N SER A 66 -1.49 -4.10 -8.68
CA SER A 66 -2.12 -2.79 -8.84
C SER A 66 -2.51 -2.16 -7.50
N THR A 67 -2.95 -2.95 -6.50
CA THR A 67 -3.13 -2.46 -5.13
C THR A 67 -1.80 -2.05 -4.49
N ARG A 68 -0.75 -2.84 -4.68
CA ARG A 68 0.59 -2.51 -4.17
C ARG A 68 1.09 -1.19 -4.73
N GLU A 69 0.87 -0.94 -6.01
CA GLU A 69 1.26 0.32 -6.65
C GLU A 69 0.43 1.51 -6.14
N LEU A 70 -0.90 1.35 -6.03
CA LEU A 70 -1.78 2.37 -5.45
C LEU A 70 -1.37 2.75 -4.02
N LEU A 71 -1.05 1.76 -3.18
CA LEU A 71 -0.59 1.98 -1.81
C LEU A 71 0.77 2.67 -1.77
N ARG A 72 1.69 2.35 -2.69
CA ARG A 72 2.99 3.05 -2.80
C ARG A 72 2.81 4.52 -3.14
N GLN A 73 1.91 4.83 -4.08
CA GLN A 73 1.59 6.21 -4.46
C GLN A 73 0.99 6.99 -3.28
N ARG A 74 0.10 6.35 -2.51
CA ARG A 74 -0.58 6.97 -1.36
C ARG A 74 0.25 6.99 -0.07
N ALA A 75 1.35 6.23 0.01
CA ALA A 75 2.16 6.12 1.23
C ALA A 75 2.67 7.47 1.75
N ARG A 76 2.88 8.44 0.87
CA ARG A 76 3.33 9.80 1.23
C ARG A 76 2.23 10.70 1.81
N LEU A 77 0.97 10.35 1.59
CA LEU A 77 -0.21 11.13 1.97
C LEU A 77 -1.09 10.39 2.98
N ARG A 78 -0.56 9.34 3.64
CA ARG A 78 -1.39 8.49 4.48
C ARG A 78 -1.85 9.26 5.73
N PRO A 79 -3.16 9.54 5.88
CA PRO A 79 -3.67 10.07 7.14
C PRO A 79 -3.49 9.02 8.25
N PRO A 80 -3.54 9.41 9.54
CA PRO A 80 -3.56 8.45 10.65
C PRO A 80 -4.65 7.39 10.42
N GLU A 81 -4.37 6.13 10.81
CA GLU A 81 -5.36 5.04 10.69
C GLU A 81 -6.61 5.41 11.50
N ASP A 82 -7.76 5.47 10.84
CA ASP A 82 -9.04 5.67 11.50
C ASP A 82 -9.41 4.37 12.26
N PRO A 83 -9.76 4.42 13.55
CA PRO A 83 -10.21 3.25 14.30
C PRO A 83 -11.41 2.53 13.67
N GLU A 84 -12.23 3.22 12.88
CA GLU A 84 -13.34 2.59 12.14
C GLU A 84 -12.85 1.68 10.99
N GLU A 85 -11.63 1.88 10.49
CA GLU A 85 -11.02 1.10 9.40
C GLU A 85 -10.08 -0.02 9.89
N TYR A 86 -10.26 -0.47 11.14
CA TYR A 86 -9.35 -1.44 11.76
C TYR A 86 -9.29 -2.80 11.04
N TYR A 87 -10.43 -3.29 10.54
CA TYR A 87 -10.53 -4.59 9.88
C TYR A 87 -10.11 -4.55 8.42
N ALA A 88 -9.59 -5.67 7.93
CA ALA A 88 -9.25 -5.84 6.53
C ALA A 88 -10.51 -5.73 5.64
N LYS A 89 -10.36 -5.04 4.50
CA LYS A 89 -11.42 -4.90 3.48
C LYS A 89 -11.15 -5.86 2.32
N GLU A 90 -12.21 -6.44 1.78
CA GLU A 90 -12.11 -7.26 0.58
C GLU A 90 -11.97 -6.36 -0.65
N LEU A 91 -11.04 -6.71 -1.55
CA LEU A 91 -10.73 -5.91 -2.74
C LEU A 91 -11.29 -6.58 -3.99
N HIS A 92 -12.09 -5.83 -4.74
CA HIS A 92 -12.58 -6.22 -6.05
C HIS A 92 -12.10 -5.24 -7.12
N ARG A 93 -11.74 -5.77 -8.29
CA ARG A 93 -11.35 -4.98 -9.47
C ARG A 93 -12.36 -5.20 -10.57
N PHE A 94 -12.89 -4.11 -11.13
CA PHE A 94 -13.77 -4.14 -12.28
C PHE A 94 -13.06 -3.51 -13.49
N PRO A 95 -12.94 -4.23 -14.62
CA PRO A 95 -12.50 -3.61 -15.86
C PRO A 95 -13.58 -2.63 -16.33
N MET A 96 -13.22 -1.37 -16.59
CA MET A 96 -14.13 -0.44 -17.24
C MET A 96 -13.90 -0.47 -18.75
N GLU A 97 -14.99 -0.35 -19.51
CA GLU A 97 -14.90 -0.10 -20.94
C GLU A 97 -14.22 1.27 -21.13
N PRO A 98 -13.25 1.40 -22.06
CA PRO A 98 -12.76 2.72 -22.42
C PRO A 98 -13.96 3.58 -22.84
N PRO A 99 -14.00 4.87 -22.46
CA PRO A 99 -15.09 5.73 -22.87
C PRO A 99 -15.20 5.62 -24.39
N GLY A 100 -16.32 5.07 -24.86
CA GLY A 100 -16.59 4.93 -26.27
C GLY A 100 -16.36 6.28 -26.94
N GLU A 101 -15.71 6.24 -28.10
CA GLU A 101 -15.50 7.38 -28.99
C GLU A 101 -16.88 7.80 -29.54
N GLY A 102 -17.70 8.38 -28.66
CA GLY A 102 -19.14 8.46 -28.81
C GLY A 102 -19.68 9.64 -28.01
N GLU A 103 -19.91 10.73 -28.74
CA GLU A 103 -20.87 11.79 -28.43
C GLU A 103 -20.59 12.83 -27.34
N TRP A 104 -19.45 12.83 -26.63
CA TRP A 104 -19.11 13.99 -25.78
C TRP A 104 -18.53 15.18 -26.56
N GLY A 105 -18.07 14.97 -27.80
CA GLY A 105 -17.50 16.02 -28.66
C GLY A 105 -18.50 17.00 -29.29
N ARG A 106 -19.82 16.80 -29.10
CA ARG A 106 -20.86 17.68 -29.70
C ARG A 106 -21.51 18.65 -28.71
N SER A 107 -21.32 18.46 -27.41
CA SER A 107 -22.06 19.23 -26.39
C SER A 107 -21.30 20.44 -25.84
N TRP A 108 -19.97 20.51 -25.97
CA TRP A 108 -19.16 21.63 -25.48
C TRP A 108 -18.19 22.07 -26.57
N GLY A 109 -18.70 22.84 -27.54
CA GLY A 109 -17.89 23.29 -28.68
C GLY A 109 -18.69 24.10 -29.67
N GLY A 110 -19.45 25.08 -29.19
CA GLY A 110 -19.96 26.14 -30.05
C GLY A 110 -18.80 26.97 -30.58
N GLY A 111 -18.63 26.98 -31.90
CA GLY A 111 -18.01 28.09 -32.62
C GLY A 111 -16.59 27.89 -33.14
N GLY A 112 -16.49 27.65 -34.45
CA GLY A 112 -15.54 28.39 -35.30
C GLY A 112 -14.25 27.68 -35.71
N GLY A 113 -13.98 27.72 -37.02
CA GLY A 113 -12.61 27.78 -37.54
C GLY A 113 -12.17 26.61 -38.44
N ARG A 114 -12.25 26.84 -39.75
CA ARG A 114 -11.55 26.06 -40.79
C ARG A 114 -10.03 26.21 -40.61
N GLY A 115 -9.27 25.13 -40.78
CA GLY A 115 -7.82 25.18 -40.93
C GLY A 115 -7.24 23.78 -41.19
N GLY A 116 -6.68 23.57 -42.38
CA GLY A 116 -6.17 22.27 -42.82
C GLY A 116 -4.76 21.94 -42.31
N GLY A 117 -4.32 20.70 -42.59
CA GLY A 117 -2.91 20.31 -42.53
C GLY A 117 -2.65 18.83 -42.24
N GLY A 118 -2.39 18.05 -43.31
CA GLY A 118 -1.29 17.07 -43.40
C GLY A 118 -1.31 15.75 -42.58
N PRO A 119 -1.02 14.59 -43.21
CA PRO A 119 -0.92 13.29 -42.53
C PRO A 119 0.52 12.88 -42.17
N GLY A 120 0.65 11.98 -41.19
CA GLY A 120 1.87 11.25 -40.83
C GLY A 120 2.39 11.63 -39.43
N GLY A 121 2.70 10.73 -38.51
CA GLY A 121 2.82 9.28 -38.52
C GLY A 121 3.71 8.90 -37.34
N ARG A 122 3.23 7.97 -36.51
CA ARG A 122 4.00 7.08 -35.61
C ARG A 122 5.03 7.71 -34.65
N GLY A 123 4.62 7.84 -33.39
CA GLY A 123 5.50 7.77 -32.24
C GLY A 123 4.92 6.81 -31.21
N GLY A 124 5.33 5.54 -31.27
CA GLY A 124 4.91 4.48 -30.36
C GLY A 124 5.48 4.69 -28.95
N GLY A 125 4.71 5.35 -28.08
CA GLY A 125 4.91 5.31 -26.65
C GLY A 125 4.11 4.14 -26.08
N GLY A 126 4.74 2.98 -25.92
CA GLY A 126 4.18 1.83 -25.19
C GLY A 126 4.08 2.13 -23.69
N GLY A 127 3.24 3.10 -23.32
CA GLY A 127 2.72 3.19 -21.97
C GLY A 127 1.80 2.01 -21.77
N TRP A 128 2.05 1.17 -20.77
CA TRP A 128 1.10 0.17 -20.30
C TRP A 128 -0.13 0.91 -19.78
N GLN A 129 -1.00 1.31 -20.71
CA GLN A 129 -2.26 1.96 -20.42
C GLN A 129 -3.18 0.83 -19.96
N TRP A 130 -3.08 0.51 -18.68
CA TRP A 130 -4.07 -0.31 -18.02
C TRP A 130 -5.44 0.31 -18.33
N PRO A 131 -6.44 -0.49 -18.74
CA PRO A 131 -7.78 0.02 -18.93
C PRO A 131 -8.23 0.75 -17.66
N PRO A 132 -9.15 1.72 -17.76
CA PRO A 132 -9.71 2.34 -16.57
C PRO A 132 -10.24 1.24 -15.65
N VAL A 133 -9.69 1.11 -14.45
CA VAL A 133 -10.11 0.11 -13.46
C VAL A 133 -10.78 0.81 -12.30
N ALA A 134 -11.97 0.34 -11.95
CA ALA A 134 -12.66 0.75 -10.74
C ALA A 134 -12.33 -0.21 -9.60
N TRP A 135 -12.05 0.35 -8.43
CA TRP A 135 -11.78 -0.38 -7.19
C TRP A 135 -12.99 -0.27 -6.28
N VAL A 136 -13.50 -1.41 -5.80
CA VAL A 136 -14.55 -1.42 -4.78
C VAL A 136 -14.04 -2.20 -3.58
N THR A 137 -14.18 -1.61 -2.41
CA THR A 137 -13.94 -2.28 -1.13
C THR A 137 -15.28 -2.67 -0.53
N ARG A 138 -15.46 -3.94 -0.17
CA ARG A 138 -16.59 -4.38 0.66
C ARG A 138 -16.08 -4.50 2.11
N GLY A 139 -16.84 -3.93 3.06
CA GLY A 139 -16.54 -3.91 4.49
C GLY A 139 -17.73 -4.38 5.32
#